data_AF-A0A9X8ZYQ9-F1
#
_entry.id   AF-A0A9X8ZYQ9-F1
#
_cell.length_a   1.000
_cell.length_b   1.000
_cell.length_c   1.000
_cell.angle_alpha   90.00
_cell.angle_beta   90.00
_cell.angle_gamma   90.00
#
_symmetry.space_group_name_H-M   'P 1'
#
loop_
_entity.id
_entity.type
_entity.pdbx_description
1 polymer ?
#
loop_
_entity_poly.entity_id
_entity_poly.type
_entity_poly.pdbx_seq_one_letter_code
_entity_poly.pdbx_strand_id
1 'polypeptide(L)' 'LGLIPLDKGTILFNNKDIKEWKEKLFENVGCFIDSPTYYPNLTAYENLAYVQKMINKPLKEIDRVLKTT' A
#
# COMPACT_ATOMS: atom_id res chain seq x y z
N LEU A 1 -8.70 1.10 -1.14
CA LEU A 1 -9.66 0.62 -0.11
C LEU A 1 -10.55 1.80 0.29
N GLY A 2 -11.85 1.59 0.49
CA GLY A 2 -12.77 2.68 0.84
C GLY A 2 -13.18 3.60 -0.33
N LEU A 3 -13.04 3.13 -1.57
CA LEU A 3 -13.50 3.81 -2.79
C LEU A 3 -15.02 3.71 -2.98
N ILE A 4 -15.63 2.66 -2.42
CA ILE A 4 -17.07 2.41 -2.48
C ILE A 4 -17.62 2.58 -1.06
N PRO A 5 -18.73 3.34 -0.88
CA PRO A 5 -19.38 3.48 0.41
C PRO A 5 -20.02 2.16 0.86
N LEU A 6 -20.18 1.99 2.18
CA LEU A 6 -20.89 0.85 2.75
C LEU A 6 -22.40 1.06 2.59
N ASP A 7 -23.11 0.02 2.14
CA ASP A 7 -24.58 0.06 2.09
C ASP A 7 -25.18 0.08 3.50
N LYS A 8 -24.73 -0.82 4.38
CA LYS A 8 -25.13 -0.94 5.80
C LYS A 8 -24.02 -1.58 6.64
N GLY A 9 -24.08 -1.40 7.97
CA GLY A 9 -23.18 -2.04 8.93
C GLY A 9 -21.88 -1.28 9.21
N THR A 10 -20.98 -1.97 9.90
CA THR A 10 -19.69 -1.45 10.37
C THR A 10 -18.59 -2.47 10.13
N ILE A 11 -17.42 -2.01 9.69
CA ILE A 11 -16.21 -2.83 9.55
C ILE A 11 -15.21 -2.38 10.61
N LEU A 12 -14.69 -3.34 11.38
CA LEU A 12 -13.69 -3.09 12.41
C LEU A 12 -12.33 -3.62 11.96
N PHE A 13 -11.28 -2.81 12.11
CA PHE A 13 -9.88 -3.22 11.98
C PHE A 13 -9.17 -2.88 13.30
N ASN A 14 -8.52 -3.87 13.93
CA ASN A 14 -7.96 -3.76 15.29
C ASN A 14 -8.95 -3.14 16.31
N ASN A 15 -10.20 -3.63 16.31
CA ASN A 15 -11.31 -3.15 17.15
C ASN A 15 -11.67 -1.66 16.96
N LYS A 16 -11.26 -1.03 15.85
CA LYS A 16 -11.60 0.35 15.50
C LYS A 16 -12.43 0.38 14.23
N ASP A 17 -13.45 1.24 14.19
CA ASP A 17 -14.22 1.45 12.96
C ASP A 17 -13.32 2.05 11.88
N ILE A 18 -13.30 1.42 10.70
CA ILE A 18 -12.51 1.91 9.55
C ILE A 18 -12.96 3.29 9.08
N LYS A 19 -14.19 3.72 9.37
CA LYS A 19 -14.69 5.07 9.04
C LYS A 19 -13.94 6.14 9.80
N GLU A 20 -13.61 5.87 11.07
CA GLU A 20 -12.86 6.78 11.95
C GLU A 20 -11.35 6.63 11.80
N TRP A 21 -10.89 5.50 11.23
CA TRP A 21 -9.48 5.13 11.18
C TRP A 21 -8.87 5.12 9.77
N LYS A 22 -9.51 5.78 8.79
CA LYS A 22 -9.15 5.67 7.35
C LYS A 22 -7.67 5.96 7.05
N GLU A 23 -7.12 7.12 7.44
CA GLU A 23 -5.75 7.49 7.07
C GLU A 23 -4.71 6.51 7.65
N LYS A 24 -4.84 6.21 8.94
CA LYS A 24 -3.95 5.27 9.64
C LYS A 24 -4.13 3.82 9.16
N LEU A 25 -5.29 3.45 8.63
CA LEU A 25 -5.50 2.14 8.01
C LEU A 25 -4.56 1.95 6.81
N PHE A 26 -4.39 2.97 5.96
CA PHE A 26 -3.55 2.87 4.75
C PHE A 26 -2.06 2.75 5.07
N GLU A 27 -1.61 3.15 6.26
CA GLU A 27 -0.24 2.89 6.71
C GLU A 27 0.02 1.41 7.03
N ASN A 28 -1.06 0.64 7.27
CA ASN A 28 -1.01 -0.76 7.70
C ASN A 28 -1.43 -1.74 6.59
N VAL A 29 -2.00 -1.26 5.50
CA VAL A 29 -2.56 -2.10 4.44
C VAL A 29 -2.08 -1.65 3.07
N GLY A 30 -1.46 -2.56 2.33
CA GLY A 30 -1.15 -2.39 0.91
C GLY A 30 -2.29 -2.92 0.03
N CYS A 31 -2.43 -2.36 -1.18
CA CYS A 31 -3.36 -2.87 -2.18
C CYS A 31 -2.57 -3.34 -3.40
N PHE A 32 -2.58 -4.64 -3.67
CA PHE A 32 -2.06 -5.20 -4.91
C PHE A 32 -3.21 -5.29 -5.92
N ILE A 33 -3.04 -4.67 -7.09
CA ILE A 33 -4.00 -4.71 -8.18
C ILE A 33 -3.54 -5.79 -9.14
N ASP A 34 -4.47 -6.58 -9.67
CA ASP A 34 -4.18 -7.76 -10.51
C ASP A 34 -3.35 -7.42 -11.75
N SER A 35 -3.56 -6.21 -12.30
CA SER A 35 -2.74 -5.61 -13.35
C SER A 35 -2.06 -4.34 -12.81
N PRO A 36 -0.93 -4.46 -12.08
CA PRO A 36 -0.24 -3.28 -11.57
C PRO A 36 0.39 -2.50 -12.72
N THR A 37 0.12 -1.20 -12.79
CA THR A 37 0.77 -0.31 -13.77
C THR A 37 2.16 0.06 -13.29
N TYR A 38 3.15 -0.76 -13.60
CA TYR A 38 4.56 -0.38 -13.43
C TYR A 38 5.01 0.54 -14.56
N TYR A 39 6.01 1.39 -14.26
CA TYR A 39 6.66 2.19 -15.28
C TYR A 39 7.59 1.27 -16.09
N PRO A 40 7.31 1.02 -17.38
CA PRO A 40 8.01 -0.01 -18.15
C PRO A 40 9.48 0.33 -18.43
N ASN A 41 9.81 1.62 -18.40
CA ASN A 41 11.18 2.11 -18.62
C ASN A 41 11.99 2.23 -17.33
N LEU A 42 11.44 1.80 -16.19
CA LEU A 42 12.11 1.78 -14.90
C LEU A 42 12.45 0.34 -14.50
N THR A 43 13.61 0.17 -13.89
CA THR A 43 14.01 -1.08 -13.26
C THR A 43 13.08 -1.44 -12.09
N ALA A 44 13.17 -2.69 -11.60
CA ALA A 44 12.43 -3.11 -10.41
C ALA A 44 12.75 -2.24 -9.19
N TYR A 45 14.04 -1.90 -9.00
CA TYR A 45 14.47 -1.02 -7.91
C TYR A 45 13.86 0.37 -8.05
N GLU A 46 13.87 0.96 -9.25
CA GLU A 46 13.32 2.31 -9.48
C GLU A 46 11.80 2.37 -9.30
N ASN A 47 11.07 1.35 -9.77
CA ASN A 47 9.63 1.25 -9.50
C ASN A 47 9.35 1.19 -7.99
N LEU A 48 10.10 0.38 -7.24
CA LEU A 48 9.97 0.29 -5.79
C LEU A 48 10.38 1.59 -5.09
N ALA A 49 11.45 2.26 -5.55
CA ALA A 49 11.90 3.54 -5.01
C ALA A 49 10.88 4.65 -5.23
N TYR A 50 10.19 4.65 -6.38
CA TYR A 50 9.10 5.57 -6.64
C TYR A 50 7.96 5.38 -5.63
N VAL A 51 7.53 4.13 -5.42
CA VAL A 51 6.48 3.80 -4.43
C VAL A 51 6.90 4.19 -3.02
N GLN A 52 8.12 3.83 -2.57
CA GLN A 52 8.64 4.18 -1.24
C GLN A 52 8.64 5.69 -0.99
N LYS A 53 9.00 6.49 -2.02
CA LYS A 53 8.92 7.96 -1.94
C LYS A 53 7.48 8.45 -1.80
N MET A 54 6.53 7.89 -2.55
CA MET A 54 5.12 8.27 -2.46
C MET A 54 4.53 8.01 -1.06
N ILE A 55 4.91 6.89 -0.43
CA ILE A 55 4.40 6.51 0.90
C ILE A 55 5.31 6.97 2.05
N ASN A 56 6.36 7.75 1.75
CA ASN A 56 7.36 8.24 2.69
C ASN A 56 7.97 7.17 3.60
N LYS A 57 8.47 6.08 3.00
CA LYS A 57 9.08 4.95 3.70
C LYS A 57 10.55 4.75 3.27
N PRO A 58 11.37 4.06 4.10
CA PRO A 58 12.81 3.95 3.85
C PRO A 58 13.17 3.12 2.61
N LEU A 59 14.14 3.58 1.83
CA LEU A 59 14.65 2.86 0.65
C LEU A 59 15.35 1.53 1.00
N LYS A 60 15.89 1.38 2.22
CA LYS A 60 16.53 0.14 2.68
C LYS A 60 15.61 -1.09 2.59
N GLU A 61 14.29 -0.89 2.60
CA GLU A 61 13.32 -1.97 2.45
C GLU A 61 13.37 -2.58 1.04
N ILE A 62 13.78 -1.80 0.03
CA ILE A 62 13.90 -2.26 -1.35
C ILE A 62 14.98 -3.33 -1.46
N ASP A 63 16.15 -3.08 -0.85
CA ASP A 63 17.24 -4.06 -0.83
C ASP A 63 16.82 -5.36 -0.15
N ARG A 64 16.02 -5.27 0.93
CA ARG A 64 15.49 -6.43 1.64
C ARG A 64 14.53 -7.25 0.76
N VAL A 65 13.64 -6.61 0.01
CA VAL A 65 12.61 -7.33 -0.79
C VAL A 65 13.12 -7.82 -2.14
N LEU A 66 14.15 -7.19 -2.70
CA LEU A 66 14.76 -7.64 -3.97
C LEU A 66 15.76 -8.79 -3.77
N LYS A 67 16.20 -9.05 -2.54
CA LYS A 67 17.06 -10.18 -2.23
C LYS A 67 16.28 -11.49 -2.31
N THR A 68 16.22 -12.10 -3.48
CA THR A 68 15.78 -13.49 -3.66
C THR A 68 16.89 -14.44 -3.19
N THR A 69 16.54 -15.35 -2.29
CA THR A 69 17.45 -16.40 -1.78
C THR A 69 17.75 -17.41 -2.88
#